data_AF-A0A5J4V4U2-F1
#
_entry.id   AF-A0A5J4V4U2-F1
#
_cell.length_a   1.000
_cell.length_b   1.000
_cell.length_c   1.000
_cell.angle_alpha   90.00
_cell.angle_beta   90.00
_cell.angle_gamma   90.00
#
_symmetry.space_group_name_H-M   'P 1'
#
loop_
_entity.id
_entity.type
_entity.pdbx_description
1 polymer ?
#
loop_
_entity_poly.entity_id
_entity_poly.type
_entity_poly.pdbx_seq_one_letter_code
_entity_poly.pdbx_strand_id
1 'polypeptide(L)'
;MTSDESTSVETISNQSINVKHITLEKGSKRQYNRKSKTDNKAKELMDKLLEEQELARIKREQDEFDAQKKKVEEQEFTKHIMEDIAQKKLKEQEKQEQQIEMDQLLEKLTPLAQQIHEEIVSKTIMERVKNAMINTVNYTKIGQKEGEKKQVTGKLIDLTLVEDGDLCVIDFDINKKLSIEETDKIRQNIIDNMLPANVGLVKTAHGGLH
;
A
#
# COMPACT_ATOMS: atom_id res chain seq x y z
N MET A 1 -9.13 -32.68 -87.80
CA MET A 1 -8.11 -32.36 -88.80
C MET A 1 -6.79 -32.85 -88.22
N THR A 2 -6.49 -34.13 -88.45
CA THR A 2 -5.54 -34.60 -89.49
C THR A 2 -4.12 -34.32 -89.02
N SER A 3 -3.40 -35.30 -88.44
CA SER A 3 -2.72 -36.41 -89.14
C SER A 3 -1.77 -35.91 -90.22
N ASP A 4 -0.51 -36.32 -90.12
CA ASP A 4 0.33 -36.90 -91.17
C ASP A 4 1.58 -37.45 -90.46
N GLU A 5 1.70 -38.77 -90.26
CA GLU A 5 2.32 -39.76 -91.17
C GLU A 5 3.84 -39.56 -91.33
N SER A 6 4.71 -40.56 -91.45
CA SER A 6 4.73 -42.02 -91.28
C SER A 6 6.10 -42.44 -91.81
N THR A 7 6.74 -43.49 -91.26
CA THR A 7 7.57 -44.51 -91.96
C THR A 7 8.21 -45.40 -90.88
N SER A 8 7.70 -46.61 -90.61
CA SER A 8 7.97 -47.90 -91.29
C SER A 8 9.48 -48.27 -91.24
N VAL A 9 9.93 -49.48 -90.90
CA VAL A 9 9.54 -50.81 -91.38
C VAL A 9 9.98 -51.91 -90.38
N GLU A 10 9.22 -53.00 -90.48
CA GLU A 10 9.28 -54.37 -89.97
C GLU A 10 10.60 -55.04 -89.56
N THR A 11 10.38 -55.96 -88.63
CA THR A 11 11.22 -57.05 -88.10
C THR A 11 11.73 -58.05 -89.16
N ILE A 12 12.99 -58.48 -88.97
CA ILE A 12 13.60 -59.70 -89.52
C ILE A 12 14.24 -60.41 -88.31
N SER A 13 13.62 -61.46 -87.74
CA SER A 13 13.71 -62.88 -88.10
C SER A 13 14.98 -63.60 -87.57
N ASN A 14 14.73 -64.68 -86.82
CA ASN A 14 15.53 -65.90 -86.66
C ASN A 14 16.91 -65.84 -85.97
N GLN A 15 16.99 -66.41 -84.76
CA GLN A 15 17.58 -67.75 -84.51
C GLN A 15 17.92 -67.92 -83.02
N SER A 16 17.63 -69.12 -82.52
CA SER A 16 17.93 -69.60 -81.16
C SER A 16 19.41 -69.45 -80.81
N ILE A 17 19.72 -68.49 -79.93
CA ILE A 17 21.06 -68.35 -79.34
C ILE A 17 21.22 -69.47 -78.31
N ASN A 18 21.97 -70.51 -78.67
CA ASN A 18 22.32 -71.63 -77.81
C ASN A 18 23.39 -71.15 -76.79
N VAL A 19 22.94 -70.55 -75.68
CA VAL A 19 23.82 -70.08 -74.61
C VAL A 19 24.32 -71.28 -73.82
N LYS A 20 25.61 -71.63 -73.96
CA LYS A 20 26.27 -72.65 -73.14
C LYS A 20 26.47 -72.12 -71.72
N HIS A 21 25.73 -72.66 -70.75
CA HIS A 21 25.93 -72.37 -69.33
C HIS A 21 27.11 -73.20 -68.81
N ILE A 22 28.18 -72.55 -68.33
CA ILE A 22 29.29 -73.20 -67.63
C ILE A 22 29.05 -73.01 -66.13
N THR A 23 28.77 -74.11 -65.43
CA THR A 23 28.70 -74.12 -63.97
C THR A 23 30.10 -74.38 -63.42
N LEU A 24 30.72 -73.35 -62.82
CA LEU A 24 32.01 -73.48 -62.13
C LEU A 24 31.78 -74.04 -60.72
N GLU A 25 32.24 -75.26 -60.46
CA GLU A 25 32.26 -75.82 -59.11
C GLU A 25 33.15 -74.98 -58.18
N LYS A 26 32.68 -74.72 -56.96
CA LYS A 26 33.43 -73.97 -55.95
C LYS A 26 34.62 -74.80 -55.46
N GLY A 27 35.80 -74.56 -56.06
CA GLY A 27 37.07 -75.04 -55.52
C GLY A 27 37.37 -74.48 -54.12
N SER A 28 38.25 -75.18 -53.38
CA SER A 28 38.64 -74.83 -52.01
C SER A 28 39.09 -73.36 -51.88
N LYS A 29 38.49 -72.62 -50.94
CA LYS A 29 38.81 -71.21 -50.66
C LYS A 29 40.30 -71.05 -50.33
N ARG A 30 41.04 -70.31 -51.17
CA ARG A 30 42.39 -69.82 -50.81
C ARG A 30 42.25 -68.72 -49.76
N GLN A 31 42.95 -68.87 -48.63
CA GLN A 31 43.09 -67.81 -47.63
C GLN A 31 44.01 -66.72 -48.21
N TYR A 32 43.44 -65.55 -48.47
CA TYR A 32 44.17 -64.38 -48.95
C TYR A 32 44.69 -63.58 -47.74
N ASN A 33 45.97 -63.70 -47.42
CA ASN A 33 46.62 -62.83 -46.44
C ASN A 33 47.13 -61.56 -47.13
N ARG A 34 46.34 -60.49 -47.07
CA ARG A 34 46.75 -59.15 -47.54
C ARG A 34 47.68 -58.53 -46.50
N LYS A 35 48.97 -58.41 -46.79
CA LYS A 35 49.89 -57.58 -45.99
C LYS A 35 49.68 -56.10 -46.38
N SER A 36 48.99 -55.31 -45.54
CA SER A 36 48.95 -53.85 -45.69
C SER A 36 50.22 -53.24 -45.08
N LYS A 37 51.09 -52.65 -45.91
CA LYS A 37 52.07 -51.67 -45.43
C LYS A 37 51.31 -50.37 -45.19
N THR A 38 50.98 -50.10 -43.94
CA THR A 38 50.45 -48.79 -43.55
C THR A 38 51.62 -47.81 -43.51
N ASP A 39 51.58 -46.77 -44.34
CA ASP A 39 52.56 -45.67 -44.26
C ASP A 39 52.23 -44.86 -43.00
N ASN A 40 52.91 -45.17 -41.89
CA ASN A 40 52.57 -44.65 -40.55
C ASN A 40 52.42 -43.12 -40.49
N LYS A 41 53.15 -42.39 -41.36
CA LYS A 41 53.05 -40.93 -41.47
C LYS A 41 51.71 -40.44 -42.04
N ALA A 42 51.14 -41.15 -43.02
CA ALA A 42 49.86 -40.76 -43.62
C ALA A 42 48.70 -40.99 -42.65
N LYS A 43 48.77 -42.06 -41.85
CA LYS A 43 47.81 -42.33 -40.77
C LYS A 43 47.86 -41.26 -39.69
N GLU A 44 49.06 -40.88 -39.25
CA GLU A 44 49.25 -39.84 -38.24
C GLU A 44 48.72 -38.46 -38.68
N LEU A 45 48.86 -38.11 -39.96
CA LEU A 45 48.30 -36.87 -40.51
C LEU A 45 46.76 -36.89 -40.56
N MET A 46 46.15 -38.03 -40.92
CA MET A 46 44.69 -38.18 -40.91
C MET A 46 44.13 -38.14 -39.49
N ASP A 47 44.81 -38.79 -38.54
CA ASP A 47 44.41 -38.80 -37.13
C ASP A 47 44.50 -37.37 -36.54
N LYS A 48 45.55 -36.60 -36.86
CA LYS A 48 45.68 -35.18 -36.46
C LYS A 48 44.59 -34.28 -37.05
N LEU A 49 44.25 -34.47 -38.33
CA LEU A 49 43.19 -33.71 -38.98
C LEU A 49 41.81 -33.98 -38.34
N LEU A 50 41.56 -35.24 -37.97
CA LEU A 50 40.33 -35.65 -37.31
C LEU A 50 40.24 -35.03 -35.90
N GLU A 51 41.33 -35.07 -35.14
CA GLU A 51 41.44 -34.47 -33.81
C GLU A 51 41.22 -32.94 -33.86
N GLU A 52 41.82 -32.25 -34.82
CA GLU A 52 41.63 -30.80 -35.01
C GLU A 52 40.18 -30.46 -35.39
N GLN A 53 39.54 -31.27 -36.23
CA GLN A 53 38.13 -31.11 -36.60
C GLN A 53 37.19 -31.35 -35.40
N GLU A 54 37.47 -32.35 -34.57
CA GLU A 54 36.69 -32.61 -33.34
C GLU A 54 36.85 -31.50 -32.31
N LEU A 55 38.07 -31.01 -32.09
CA LEU A 55 38.33 -29.86 -31.20
C LEU A 55 37.60 -28.60 -31.67
N ALA A 56 37.59 -28.33 -32.98
CA ALA A 56 36.86 -27.21 -33.57
C ALA A 56 35.32 -27.37 -33.47
N ARG A 57 34.81 -28.60 -33.39
CA ARG A 57 33.38 -28.87 -33.16
C ARG A 57 33.03 -28.63 -31.70
N ILE A 58 33.80 -29.20 -30.77
CA ILE A 58 33.62 -29.04 -29.32
C ILE A 58 33.66 -27.56 -28.93
N LYS A 59 34.62 -26.80 -29.48
CA LYS A 59 34.73 -25.36 -29.21
C LYS A 59 33.48 -24.59 -29.65
N ARG A 60 32.94 -24.89 -30.83
CA ARG A 60 31.69 -24.25 -31.31
C ARG A 60 30.48 -24.64 -30.47
N GLU A 61 30.34 -25.90 -30.11
CA GLU A 61 29.25 -26.38 -29.23
C GLU A 61 29.32 -25.69 -27.85
N GLN A 62 30.53 -25.52 -27.30
CA GLN A 62 30.75 -24.81 -26.05
C GLN A 62 30.41 -23.31 -26.17
N ASP A 63 30.87 -22.63 -27.22
CA ASP A 63 30.59 -21.22 -27.45
C ASP A 63 29.07 -20.97 -27.63
N GLU A 64 28.36 -21.86 -28.32
CA GLU A 64 26.89 -21.80 -28.47
C GLU A 64 26.17 -22.04 -27.14
N PHE A 65 26.63 -23.01 -26.35
CA PHE A 65 26.08 -23.27 -25.01
C PHE A 65 26.28 -22.09 -24.07
N ASP A 66 27.47 -21.51 -24.04
CA ASP A 66 27.79 -20.35 -23.21
C ASP A 66 26.98 -19.11 -23.65
N ALA A 67 26.79 -18.92 -24.96
CA ALA A 67 25.93 -17.85 -25.48
C ALA A 67 24.45 -18.06 -25.09
N GLN A 68 23.94 -19.29 -25.09
CA GLN A 68 22.57 -19.59 -24.64
C GLN A 68 22.43 -19.38 -23.14
N LYS A 69 23.37 -19.87 -22.34
CA LYS A 69 23.37 -19.70 -20.88
C LYS A 69 23.36 -18.22 -20.48
N LYS A 70 24.21 -17.41 -21.12
CA LYS A 70 24.24 -15.96 -20.89
C LYS A 70 22.90 -15.28 -21.21
N LYS A 71 22.24 -15.67 -22.30
CA LYS A 71 20.90 -15.15 -22.65
C LYS A 71 19.83 -15.52 -21.62
N VAL A 72 19.88 -16.75 -21.11
CA VAL A 72 18.95 -17.21 -20.06
C VAL A 72 19.20 -16.44 -18.76
N GLU A 73 20.45 -16.26 -18.35
CA GLU A 73 20.82 -15.47 -17.16
C GLU A 73 20.37 -14.00 -17.28
N GLU A 74 20.58 -13.37 -18.44
CA GLU A 74 20.10 -11.99 -18.71
C GLU A 74 18.56 -11.91 -18.66
N GLN A 75 17.86 -12.92 -19.16
CA GLN A 75 16.40 -12.99 -19.13
C GLN A 75 15.87 -13.19 -17.71
N GLU A 76 16.48 -14.07 -16.92
CA GLU A 76 16.15 -14.29 -15.50
C GLU A 76 16.41 -13.04 -14.68
N PHE A 77 17.54 -12.36 -14.90
CA PHE A 77 17.86 -11.08 -14.26
C PHE A 77 16.82 -10.01 -14.57
N THR A 78 16.42 -9.90 -15.84
CA THR A 78 15.36 -8.96 -16.26
C THR A 78 14.03 -9.30 -15.60
N LYS A 79 13.69 -10.58 -15.49
CA LYS A 79 12.48 -11.05 -14.80
C LYS A 79 12.49 -10.67 -13.32
N HIS A 80 13.61 -10.87 -12.62
CA HIS A 80 13.74 -10.48 -11.22
C HIS A 80 13.56 -8.98 -11.00
N ILE A 81 14.16 -8.14 -11.87
CA ILE A 81 13.97 -6.68 -11.79
C ILE A 81 12.49 -6.30 -11.95
N MET A 82 11.79 -6.91 -12.92
CA MET A 82 10.37 -6.64 -13.13
C MET A 82 9.51 -7.05 -11.93
N GLU A 83 9.83 -8.19 -11.31
CA GLU A 83 9.14 -8.69 -10.12
C GLU A 83 9.36 -7.77 -8.91
N ASP A 84 10.58 -7.31 -8.68
CA ASP A 84 10.92 -6.35 -7.63
C ASP A 84 10.18 -5.01 -7.82
N ILE A 85 10.11 -4.51 -9.06
CA ILE A 85 9.37 -3.29 -9.38
C ILE A 85 7.87 -3.49 -9.12
N ALA A 86 7.31 -4.63 -9.50
CA ALA A 86 5.90 -4.94 -9.27
C ALA A 86 5.58 -5.01 -7.76
N GLN A 87 6.42 -5.68 -6.98
CA GLN A 87 6.26 -5.75 -5.52
C GLN A 87 6.36 -4.37 -4.87
N LYS A 88 7.30 -3.52 -5.31
CA LYS A 88 7.44 -2.16 -4.77
C LYS A 88 6.21 -1.30 -5.08
N LYS A 89 5.69 -1.38 -6.30
CA LYS A 89 4.46 -0.67 -6.70
C LYS A 89 3.25 -1.14 -5.88
N LEU A 90 3.12 -2.44 -5.63
CA LEU A 90 2.02 -2.97 -4.82
C LEU A 90 2.05 -2.40 -3.39
N LYS A 91 3.22 -2.41 -2.74
CA LYS A 91 3.39 -1.83 -1.39
C LYS A 91 3.11 -0.33 -1.37
N GLU A 92 3.51 0.40 -2.41
CA GLU A 92 3.24 1.83 -2.51
C GLU A 92 1.75 2.12 -2.68
N GLN A 93 1.06 1.32 -3.50
CA GLN A 93 -0.39 1.40 -3.67
C GLN A 93 -1.14 1.08 -2.38
N GLU A 94 -0.79 0.00 -1.69
CA GLU A 94 -1.39 -0.36 -0.39
C GLU A 94 -1.23 0.77 0.63
N LYS A 95 -0.05 1.42 0.67
CA LYS A 95 0.19 2.56 1.55
C LYS A 95 -0.65 3.78 1.17
N GLN A 96 -0.81 4.05 -0.12
CA GLN A 96 -1.68 5.13 -0.59
C GLN A 96 -3.14 4.87 -0.27
N GLU A 97 -3.62 3.64 -0.46
CA GLU A 97 -5.00 3.24 -0.12
C GLU A 97 -5.27 3.39 1.39
N GLN A 98 -4.34 2.93 2.24
CA GLN A 98 -4.43 3.13 3.69
C GLN A 98 -4.43 4.61 4.08
N GLN A 99 -3.62 5.43 3.40
CA GLN A 99 -3.60 6.88 3.66
C GLN A 99 -4.92 7.53 3.27
N ILE A 100 -5.48 7.17 2.10
CA ILE A 100 -6.77 7.68 1.63
C ILE A 100 -7.89 7.26 2.60
N GLU A 101 -7.88 6.02 3.09
CA GLU A 101 -8.86 5.55 4.07
C GLU A 101 -8.76 6.33 5.39
N MET A 102 -7.53 6.57 5.86
CA MET A 102 -7.29 7.38 7.05
C MET A 102 -7.75 8.83 6.87
N ASP A 103 -7.47 9.44 5.71
CA ASP A 103 -7.86 10.81 5.41
C ASP A 103 -9.39 10.93 5.33
N GLN A 104 -10.08 9.95 4.72
CA GLN A 104 -11.54 9.89 4.68
C GLN A 104 -12.15 9.72 6.09
N LEU A 105 -11.52 8.94 6.96
CA LEU A 105 -11.95 8.81 8.35
C LEU A 105 -11.79 10.14 9.09
N LEU A 106 -10.64 10.82 8.91
CA LEU A 106 -10.36 12.10 9.53
C LEU A 106 -11.32 13.20 9.06
N GLU A 107 -11.65 13.22 7.76
CA GLU A 107 -12.63 14.13 7.18
C GLU A 107 -14.02 13.95 7.80
N LYS A 108 -14.40 12.72 8.15
CA LYS A 108 -15.67 12.44 8.85
C LYS A 108 -15.63 12.80 10.33
N LEU A 109 -14.50 12.63 11.01
CA LEU A 109 -14.38 12.88 12.45
C LEU A 109 -14.21 14.37 12.80
N THR A 110 -13.57 15.14 11.92
CA THR A 110 -13.35 16.58 12.11
C THR A 110 -14.65 17.37 12.39
N PRO A 111 -15.71 17.25 11.57
CA PRO A 111 -16.95 17.98 11.83
C PRO A 111 -17.67 17.51 13.10
N LEU A 112 -17.57 16.22 13.46
CA LEU A 112 -18.10 15.70 14.72
C LEU A 112 -17.38 16.32 15.93
N ALA A 113 -16.05 16.40 15.88
CA ALA A 113 -15.26 17.02 16.93
C ALA A 113 -15.58 18.52 17.07
N GLN A 114 -15.73 19.23 15.94
CA GLN A 114 -16.18 20.62 15.94
C GLN A 114 -17.57 20.77 16.53
N GLN A 115 -18.53 19.93 16.12
CA GLN A 115 -19.89 19.96 16.63
C GLN A 115 -19.94 19.71 18.16
N ILE A 116 -19.20 18.73 18.67
CA ILE A 116 -19.12 18.45 20.11
C ILE A 116 -18.49 19.63 20.85
N HIS A 117 -17.42 20.21 20.30
CA HIS A 117 -16.79 21.38 20.90
C HIS A 117 -17.75 22.57 20.94
N GLU A 118 -18.44 22.85 19.84
CA GLU A 118 -19.47 23.89 19.77
C GLU A 118 -20.61 23.62 20.75
N GLU A 119 -21.07 22.37 20.90
CA GLU A 119 -22.10 22.01 21.88
C GLU A 119 -21.65 22.24 23.32
N ILE A 120 -20.38 21.99 23.64
CA ILE A 120 -19.82 22.25 24.98
C ILE A 120 -19.68 23.75 25.22
N VAL A 121 -19.14 24.50 24.25
CA VAL A 121 -18.84 25.93 24.42
C VAL A 121 -20.08 26.81 24.28
N SER A 122 -21.11 26.37 23.55
CA SER A 122 -22.37 27.11 23.37
C SER A 122 -23.28 27.07 24.58
N LYS A 123 -23.13 26.08 25.48
CA LYS A 123 -23.92 26.02 26.71
C LYS A 123 -23.60 27.23 27.58
N THR A 124 -24.65 27.94 27.96
CA THR A 124 -24.55 29.04 28.91
C THR A 124 -24.14 28.51 30.29
N ILE A 125 -23.50 29.34 31.12
CA ILE A 125 -23.14 28.94 32.49
C ILE A 125 -24.36 28.47 33.29
N MET A 126 -25.54 29.07 33.06
CA MET A 126 -26.76 28.65 33.72
C MET A 126 -27.17 27.21 33.37
N GLU A 127 -26.97 26.79 32.11
CA GLU A 127 -27.23 25.42 31.68
C GLU A 127 -26.20 24.45 32.27
N ARG A 128 -24.93 24.85 32.29
CA ARG A 128 -23.82 24.05 32.84
C ARG A 128 -23.96 23.81 34.35
N VAL A 129 -24.40 24.81 35.12
CA VAL A 129 -24.55 24.69 36.59
C VAL A 129 -25.94 24.25 37.02
N LYS A 130 -26.87 23.99 36.10
CA LYS A 130 -28.28 23.73 36.42
C LYS A 130 -28.46 22.56 37.40
N ASN A 131 -27.72 21.47 37.20
CA ASN A 131 -27.78 20.27 38.04
C ASN A 131 -27.05 20.46 39.39
N ALA A 132 -26.09 21.38 39.44
CA ALA A 132 -25.33 21.74 40.64
C ALA A 132 -26.02 22.82 41.50
N MET A 133 -27.12 23.40 41.02
CA MET A 133 -27.77 24.54 41.67
C MET A 133 -28.81 24.08 42.71
N ILE A 134 -28.53 24.35 43.98
CA ILE A 134 -29.34 23.95 45.12
C ILE A 134 -30.08 25.17 45.68
N ASN A 135 -31.40 25.08 45.81
CA ASN A 135 -32.19 26.13 46.44
C ASN A 135 -31.87 26.20 47.95
N THR A 136 -31.48 27.37 48.43
CA THR A 136 -31.37 27.63 49.87
C THR A 136 -32.74 28.08 50.38
N VAL A 137 -33.17 27.47 51.48
CA VAL A 137 -34.44 27.79 52.13
C VAL A 137 -34.15 28.34 53.52
N ASN A 138 -34.95 29.30 53.97
CA ASN A 138 -34.86 29.77 55.34
C ASN A 138 -35.02 28.59 56.31
N TYR A 139 -34.14 28.50 57.30
CA TYR A 139 -34.38 27.63 58.44
C TYR A 139 -35.69 28.07 59.08
N THR A 140 -36.62 27.14 59.18
CA THR A 140 -37.84 27.28 59.95
C THR A 140 -37.49 27.72 61.36
N LYS A 141 -37.74 29.00 61.69
CA LYS A 141 -37.77 29.42 63.11
C LYS A 141 -38.79 28.51 63.79
N ILE A 142 -38.42 27.97 64.95
CA ILE A 142 -39.26 27.07 65.77
C ILE A 142 -40.67 27.70 65.85
N GLY A 143 -41.65 27.09 65.17
CA GLY A 143 -43.02 27.61 65.07
C GLY A 143 -43.70 27.63 63.69
N GLN A 144 -43.04 27.35 62.56
CA GLN A 144 -43.79 27.19 61.28
C GLN A 144 -44.68 25.94 61.33
N LYS A 145 -45.92 26.09 60.87
CA LYS A 145 -46.89 25.01 60.79
C LYS A 145 -46.54 24.07 59.64
N GLU A 146 -46.75 22.78 59.86
CA GLU A 146 -46.58 21.72 58.88
C GLU A 146 -47.46 22.01 57.64
N GLY A 147 -46.84 22.22 56.48
CA GLY A 147 -47.53 22.55 55.21
C GLY A 147 -47.26 23.95 54.64
N GLU A 148 -46.62 24.85 55.37
CA GLU A 148 -46.18 26.14 54.80
C GLU A 148 -44.95 25.96 53.90
N LYS A 149 -45.06 26.40 52.63
CA LYS A 149 -43.97 26.31 51.66
C LYS A 149 -42.74 27.04 52.19
N LYS A 150 -41.64 26.31 52.37
CA LYS A 150 -40.34 26.89 52.69
C LYS A 150 -40.00 27.93 51.62
N GLN A 151 -39.93 29.20 52.01
CA GLN A 151 -39.57 30.27 51.10
C GLN A 151 -38.10 30.07 50.68
N VAL A 152 -37.87 29.92 49.37
CA VAL A 152 -36.52 29.91 48.81
C VAL A 152 -35.93 31.29 49.02
N THR A 153 -34.84 31.36 49.77
CA THR A 153 -34.12 32.59 50.11
C THR A 153 -32.95 32.87 49.18
N GLY A 154 -32.50 31.87 48.44
CA GLY A 154 -31.38 32.01 47.53
C GLY A 154 -31.08 30.71 46.82
N LYS A 155 -29.96 30.70 46.11
CA LYS A 155 -29.44 29.53 45.39
C LYS A 155 -27.95 29.42 45.67
N LEU A 156 -27.51 28.20 45.91
CA LEU A 156 -26.11 27.81 46.03
C LEU A 156 -25.74 27.02 44.77
N ILE A 157 -24.50 27.14 44.31
CA ILE A 157 -23.95 26.23 43.31
C ILE A 157 -22.93 25.35 44.02
N ASP A 158 -23.18 24.04 44.03
CA ASP A 158 -22.21 23.07 44.52
C ASP A 158 -21.23 22.70 43.40
N LEU A 159 -20.01 23.25 43.47
CA LEU A 159 -18.98 23.04 42.47
C LEU A 159 -18.61 21.56 42.29
N THR A 160 -18.82 20.71 43.31
CA THR A 160 -18.54 19.27 43.23
C THR A 160 -19.51 18.50 42.34
N LEU A 161 -20.67 19.10 42.05
CA LEU A 161 -21.73 18.54 41.21
C LEU A 161 -21.70 19.08 39.77
N VAL A 162 -20.72 19.92 39.43
CA VAL A 162 -20.56 20.44 38.06
C VAL A 162 -19.86 19.37 37.21
N GLU A 163 -20.57 18.85 36.22
CA GLU A 163 -20.14 17.72 35.38
C GLU A 163 -18.85 18.00 34.59
N ASP A 164 -18.71 19.23 34.11
CA ASP A 164 -17.62 19.59 33.19
C ASP A 164 -16.26 19.73 33.87
N GLY A 165 -16.19 19.80 35.22
CA GLY A 165 -14.95 20.04 35.98
C GLY A 165 -14.25 21.39 35.72
N ASP A 166 -14.72 22.15 34.73
CA ASP A 166 -14.08 23.34 34.17
C ASP A 166 -14.70 24.67 34.64
N LEU A 167 -15.36 24.69 35.80
CA LEU A 167 -15.88 25.93 36.36
C LEU A 167 -14.80 26.65 37.18
N CYS A 168 -14.30 27.76 36.65
CA CYS A 168 -13.40 28.67 37.35
C CYS A 168 -14.18 29.89 37.86
N VAL A 169 -13.87 30.35 39.07
CA VAL A 169 -14.39 31.60 39.63
C VAL A 169 -13.21 32.55 39.80
N ILE A 170 -13.32 33.76 39.25
CA ILE A 170 -12.27 34.78 39.29
C ILE A 170 -12.81 35.98 40.04
N ASP A 171 -12.26 36.27 41.22
CA ASP A 171 -12.63 37.46 41.99
C ASP A 171 -11.77 38.66 41.56
N PHE A 172 -12.42 39.76 41.16
CA PHE A 172 -11.75 40.99 40.76
C PHE A 172 -11.67 41.98 41.93
N ASP A 173 -10.56 41.92 42.66
CA ASP A 173 -10.24 42.89 43.71
C ASP A 173 -9.74 44.22 43.13
N ILE A 174 -10.58 45.26 43.22
CA ILE A 174 -10.22 46.62 42.80
C ILE A 174 -9.69 47.41 44.00
N ASN A 175 -8.62 48.19 43.77
CA ASN A 175 -7.99 48.98 44.82
C ASN A 175 -8.97 49.96 45.47
N LYS A 176 -9.21 49.77 46.77
CA LYS A 176 -10.14 50.55 47.60
C LYS A 176 -9.73 52.01 47.81
N LYS A 177 -8.52 52.41 47.42
CA LYS A 177 -8.04 53.80 47.50
C LYS A 177 -8.52 54.68 46.35
N LEU A 178 -9.04 54.08 45.28
CA LEU A 178 -9.57 54.81 44.12
C LEU A 178 -10.91 55.47 44.46
N SER A 179 -11.26 56.50 43.69
CA SER A 179 -12.60 57.08 43.81
C SER A 179 -13.68 56.09 43.34
N ILE A 180 -14.93 56.35 43.71
CA ILE A 180 -16.05 55.50 43.27
C ILE A 180 -16.18 55.54 41.74
N GLU A 181 -16.02 56.72 41.14
CA GLU A 181 -16.09 56.92 39.69
C GLU A 181 -14.98 56.15 38.94
N GLU A 182 -13.75 56.18 39.46
CA GLU A 182 -12.64 55.43 38.88
C GLU A 182 -12.84 53.92 39.00
N THR A 183 -13.33 53.48 40.16
CA THR A 183 -13.63 52.07 40.43
C THR A 183 -14.73 51.57 39.47
N ASP A 184 -15.80 52.34 39.29
CA ASP A 184 -16.89 52.00 38.38
C ASP A 184 -16.45 52.00 36.91
N LYS A 185 -15.56 52.92 36.52
CA LYS A 185 -14.96 52.91 35.18
C LYS A 185 -14.15 51.64 34.93
N ILE A 186 -13.37 51.18 35.91
CA ILE A 186 -12.62 49.92 35.81
C ILE A 186 -13.58 48.74 35.68
N ARG A 187 -14.62 48.66 36.52
CA ARG A 187 -15.65 47.60 36.43
C ARG A 187 -16.30 47.55 35.06
N GLN A 188 -16.73 48.70 34.54
CA GLN A 188 -17.40 48.77 33.24
C GLN A 188 -16.45 48.35 32.11
N ASN A 189 -15.19 48.74 32.17
CA ASN A 189 -14.18 48.31 31.20
C ASN A 189 -13.93 46.79 31.22
N ILE A 190 -13.94 46.16 32.40
CA ILE A 190 -13.84 44.70 32.51
C ILE A 190 -15.03 44.03 31.82
N ILE A 191 -16.25 44.52 32.10
CA ILE A 191 -17.49 43.97 31.56
C ILE A 191 -17.56 44.12 30.04
N ASP A 192 -17.23 45.30 29.52
CA ASP A 192 -17.44 45.61 28.11
C ASP A 192 -16.31 45.08 27.21
N ASN A 193 -15.07 45.07 27.71
CA ASN A 193 -13.89 44.85 26.86
C ASN A 193 -13.07 43.61 27.21
N MET A 194 -13.16 43.07 28.43
CA MET A 194 -12.28 41.97 28.87
C MET A 194 -12.98 40.61 28.94
N LEU A 195 -14.28 40.59 29.23
CA LEU A 195 -15.02 39.33 29.40
C LEU A 195 -15.66 38.86 28.09
N PRO A 196 -15.41 37.61 27.66
CA PRO A 196 -16.09 37.04 26.50
C PRO A 196 -17.57 36.75 26.83
N ALA A 197 -18.41 36.70 25.78
CA ALA A 197 -19.86 36.59 25.92
C ALA A 197 -20.36 35.30 26.61
N ASN A 198 -19.51 34.28 26.72
CA ASN A 198 -19.81 33.01 27.37
C ASN A 198 -19.38 32.93 28.84
N VAL A 199 -18.94 34.06 29.44
CA VAL A 199 -18.62 34.16 30.87
C VAL A 199 -19.80 34.74 31.65
N GLY A 200 -20.03 34.19 32.83
CA GLY A 200 -21.14 34.51 33.71
C GLY A 200 -20.62 35.49 34.74
N LEU A 201 -21.29 36.63 34.83
CA LEU A 201 -20.86 37.72 35.70
C LEU A 201 -21.74 37.76 36.96
N VAL A 202 -21.10 37.80 38.12
CA VAL A 202 -21.78 37.98 39.41
C VAL A 202 -21.36 39.31 40.02
N LYS A 203 -22.31 40.24 40.10
CA LYS A 203 -22.15 41.49 40.84
C LYS A 203 -22.69 41.34 42.25
N THR A 204 -21.85 41.55 43.26
CA THR A 204 -22.28 41.47 44.66
C THR A 204 -22.97 42.76 45.10
N ALA A 205 -23.72 42.70 46.20
CA ALA A 205 -24.43 43.86 46.76
C ALA A 205 -23.48 45.03 47.13
N HIS A 206 -22.22 44.74 47.41
CA HIS A 206 -21.19 45.73 47.75
C HIS A 206 -20.37 46.18 46.52
N GLY A 207 -20.78 45.76 45.32
CA GLY A 207 -20.11 46.12 44.06
C GLY A 207 -18.85 45.31 43.76
N GLY A 208 -18.59 44.21 44.46
CA GLY A 208 -17.60 43.21 44.05
C GLY A 208 -18.02 42.53 42.75
N LEU A 209 -17.05 42.03 42.00
CA LEU A 209 -17.22 41.44 40.68
C LEU A 209 -16.55 40.07 40.66
N HIS A 210 -17.32 39.02 40.39
CA HIS A 210 -16.86 37.64 40.24
C HIS A 210 -17.30 37.07 38.90
#